data_AF-A0A971ZNY1-F1
#
_entry.id   AF-A0A971ZNY1-F1
#
_cell.length_a   1.000
_cell.length_b   1.000
_cell.length_c   1.000
_cell.angle_alpha   90.00
_cell.angle_beta   90.00
_cell.angle_gamma   90.00
#
_symmetry.space_group_name_H-M   'P 1'
#
loop_
_entity.id
_entity.type
_entity.pdbx_description
1 polymer ?
#
loop_
_entity_poly.entity_id
_entity_poly.type
_entity_poly.pdbx_seq_one_letter_code
_entity_poly.pdbx_strand_id
1 'polypeptide(L)' 'MANKALQFLTQAKAELKKVTWPTRKQTLASTGVVMVIVAIMALYLGIIDFVLAKLVKIILG' A
#
# COMPACT_ATOMS: atom_id res chain seq x y z
N MET A 1 -39.53 -4.67 2.26
CA MET A 1 -38.08 -4.82 2.01
C MET A 1 -37.32 -3.49 2.04
N ALA A 2 -37.83 -2.42 1.42
CA ALA A 2 -37.19 -1.09 1.40
C ALA A 2 -36.79 -0.53 2.78
N ASN A 3 -37.64 -0.71 3.82
CA ASN A 3 -37.32 -0.23 5.17
C ASN A 3 -36.12 -0.93 5.83
N LYS A 4 -35.83 -2.19 5.49
CA LYS A 4 -34.64 -2.90 6.01
C LYS A 4 -33.35 -2.34 5.40
N ALA A 5 -33.36 -2.00 4.12
CA ALA A 5 -32.22 -1.41 3.43
C ALA A 5 -31.91 0.01 3.97
N LEU A 6 -32.94 0.83 4.21
CA LEU A 6 -32.78 2.15 4.81
C LEU A 6 -32.25 2.08 6.25
N GLN A 7 -32.72 1.13 7.06
CA GLN A 7 -32.16 0.88 8.39
C GLN A 7 -30.69 0.44 8.32
N PHE A 8 -30.35 -0.47 7.39
CA PHE A 8 -28.98 -0.93 7.19
C PHE A 8 -28.03 0.22 6.81
N LEU A 9 -28.43 1.10 5.89
CA LEU A 9 -27.65 2.28 5.51
C LEU A 9 -27.48 3.26 6.68
N THR A 10 -28.50 3.40 7.52
CA THR A 10 -28.46 4.28 8.70
C THR A 10 -27.50 3.73 9.76
N GLN A 11 -27.54 2.41 9.99
CA GLN A 11 -26.62 1.71 10.90
C GLN A 11 -25.18 1.74 10.38
N ALA A 12 -24.96 1.46 9.09
CA ALA A 12 -23.66 1.53 8.45
C ALA A 12 -23.06 2.95 8.54
N LYS A 13 -23.86 4.00 8.33
CA LYS A 13 -23.41 5.40 8.52
C LYS A 13 -23.03 5.70 9.97
N ALA A 14 -23.74 5.13 10.94
CA ALA A 14 -23.42 5.29 12.36
C ALA A 14 -22.11 4.58 12.75
N GLU A 15 -21.83 3.41 12.17
CA GLU A 15 -20.56 2.68 12.37
C GLU A 15 -19.38 3.36 11.68
N LEU A 16 -19.57 3.85 10.45
CA LEU A 16 -18.56 4.64 9.74
C LEU A 16 -18.15 5.90 10.51
N LYS A 17 -19.05 6.45 11.34
CA LYS A 17 -18.74 7.60 12.19
C LYS A 17 -17.88 7.22 13.41
N LYS A 18 -17.82 5.94 13.78
CA LYS A 18 -16.91 5.40 14.81
C LYS A 18 -15.52 5.10 14.25
N VAL A 19 -15.33 5.15 12.93
CA VAL A 19 -14.01 5.03 12.30
C VAL A 19 -13.19 6.27 12.67
N THR A 20 -12.23 6.06 13.56
CA THR A 20 -11.23 7.06 13.92
C THR A 20 -10.22 7.18 12.79
N TRP A 21 -10.49 8.09 11.86
CA TRP A 21 -9.54 8.40 10.80
C TRP A 21 -8.24 8.97 11.41
N PRO A 22 -7.08 8.44 10.99
CA PRO A 22 -5.79 8.94 11.44
C PRO A 22 -5.64 10.42 11.06
N THR A 23 -5.03 11.20 11.95
CA THR A 23 -4.73 12.61 11.67
C THR A 23 -3.75 12.72 10.50
N ARG A 24 -3.85 13.79 9.70
CA ARG A 24 -3.02 13.98 8.48
C ARG A 24 -1.51 13.79 8.74
N LYS A 25 -1.05 14.11 9.95
CA LYS A 25 0.35 13.93 10.38
C LYS A 25 0.75 12.45 10.51
N GLN A 26 -0.12 11.60 11.04
CA GLN A 26 0.12 10.15 11.13
C GLN A 26 0.08 9.50 9.74
N THR A 27 -0.86 9.91 8.88
CA THR A 27 -0.92 9.40 7.50
C THR A 27 0.36 9.71 6.74
N LEU A 28 0.87 10.94 6.83
CA LEU A 28 2.12 11.33 6.18
C LEU A 28 3.34 10.61 6.76
N ALA A 29 3.40 10.41 8.08
CA ALA A 29 4.48 9.66 8.72
C ALA A 29 4.51 8.19 8.24
N SER A 30 3.35 7.52 8.22
CA SER A 30 3.23 6.14 7.73
C SER A 30 3.57 6.02 6.24
N THR A 31 3.13 6.96 5.40
CA THR A 31 3.49 6.98 3.97
C THR A 31 4.98 7.22 3.76
N GLY A 32 5.62 8.06 4.58
CA GLY A 32 7.06 8.31 4.53
C GLY A 32 7.88 7.05 4.80
N VAL A 33 7.52 6.28 5.83
CA VAL A 33 8.19 5.01 6.15
C VAL A 33 8.05 4.01 5.00
N VAL A 34 6.84 3.87 4.44
CA VAL A 34 6.60 2.98 3.29
C VAL A 34 7.44 3.38 2.08
N MET A 35 7.55 4.69 1.79
CA MET A 35 8.34 5.19 0.66
C MET A 35 9.83 4.84 0.80
N VAL A 36 10.38 4.93 2.02
CA VAL A 36 11.77 4.54 2.30
C VAL A 36 11.97 3.04 2.07
N ILE A 37 11.08 2.21 2.60
CA ILE A 37 11.16 0.74 2.44
C ILE A 37 11.09 0.35 0.96
N VAL A 38 10.16 0.95 0.21
CA VAL A 38 10.01 0.70 -1.23
C VAL A 38 11.27 1.13 -1.99
N ALA A 39 11.87 2.28 -1.66
CA ALA A 39 13.11 2.72 -2.29
C ALA A 39 14.28 1.75 -2.06
N ILE A 40 14.42 1.22 -0.84
CA ILE A 40 15.45 0.22 -0.51
C ILE A 40 15.20 -1.08 -1.30
N MET A 41 13.96 -1.57 -1.33
CA MET A 41 13.59 -2.79 -2.07
C MET A 41 13.83 -2.63 -3.57
N ALA A 42 13.47 -1.47 -4.14
CA ALA A 42 13.69 -1.19 -5.55
C ALA A 42 15.18 -1.16 -5.91
N LEU A 43 16.02 -0.57 -5.06
CA LEU A 43 17.47 -0.57 -5.26
C LEU A 43 18.04 -2.00 -5.19
N TYR A 44 17.63 -2.77 -4.18
CA TYR A 44 18.08 -4.15 -4.00
C TYR A 44 17.71 -5.04 -5.18
N LEU A 45 16.45 -5.04 -5.60
CA LEU A 45 15.99 -5.80 -6.75
C LEU A 45 16.68 -5.32 -8.03
N GLY A 46 16.80 -4.01 -8.25
CA GLY A 46 17.47 -3.45 -9.43
C GLY A 46 18.95 -3.86 -9.54
N ILE A 47 19.67 -3.97 -8.43
CA ILE A 47 21.05 -4.49 -8.44
C ILE A 47 21.07 -5.96 -8.85
N ILE A 48 20.17 -6.78 -8.29
CA ILE A 48 20.10 -8.21 -8.59
C ILE A 48 19.72 -8.43 -10.05
N ASP A 49 18.73 -7.70 -10.56
CA ASP A 49 18.30 -7.78 -11.96
C ASP A 49 19.44 -7.40 -12.90
N PHE A 50 20.24 -6.39 -12.55
CA PHE A 50 21.40 -5.99 -13.34
C PHE A 50 22.51 -7.04 -13.35
N VAL A 51 22.78 -7.66 -12.21
CA VAL A 51 23.77 -8.75 -12.08
C VAL A 51 23.31 -9.99 -12.86
N LEU A 52 22.05 -10.38 -12.71
CA LEU A 52 21.44 -11.48 -13.48
C LEU A 52 21.47 -11.19 -14.98
N ALA A 53 21.08 -10.00 -15.41
CA ALA A 53 21.11 -9.63 -16.82
C ALA A 53 22.53 -9.73 -17.42
N LYS A 54 23.55 -9.33 -16.66
CA LYS A 54 24.96 -9.50 -17.08
C LYS A 54 25.37 -10.97 -17.14
N LEU A 55 25.05 -11.76 -16.12
CA LEU A 55 25.35 -13.20 -16.09
C LEU A 55 24.70 -13.94 -17.25
N VAL A 56 23.41 -13.69 -17.47
CA VAL A 56 22.65 -14.28 -18.58
C VAL A 56 23.26 -13.90 -19.93
N LYS A 57 23.69 -12.64 -20.10
CA LYS A 57 24.39 -12.19 -21.31
C LYS A 57 25.74 -12.86 -21.53
N ILE A 58 26.46 -13.20 -20.47
CA ILE A 58 27.75 -13.93 -20.54
C ILE A 58 27.53 -15.42 -20.86
N ILE A 59 26.39 -15.99 -20.46
CA ILE A 59 26.11 -17.42 -20.66
C ILE A 59 25.46 -17.68 -22.04
N LEU A 60 24.60 -16.78 -22.52
CA LEU A 60 23.91 -16.89 -23.81
C LEU A 60 24.65 -16.22 -24.97
N GLY A 61 25.64 -15.38 -24.68
CA GLY A 61 26.56 -14.80 -25.66
C GLY A 61 27.85 -15.60 -25.74
#